data_AF-A0A8S1A412-F1
#
_entry.id   AF-A0A8S1A412-F1
#
_cell.length_a   1.000
_cell.length_b   1.000
_cell.length_c   1.000
_cell.angle_alpha   90.00
_cell.angle_beta   90.00
_cell.angle_gamma   90.00
#
_symmetry.space_group_name_H-M   'P 1'
#
loop_
_entity.id
_entity.type
_entity.pdbx_description
1 polymer ?
#
loop_
_entity_poly.entity_id
_entity_poly.type
_entity_poly.pdbx_seq_one_letter_code
_entity_poly.pdbx_strand_id
1 'polypeptide(L)'
;MNDLYRELLTTYVKPEHITSNLNEIDPTNEKHFKNLEDAYFGLGVQRQISSSNMLPELVIDLKERCRKFIIKACVGIRKRYSLNDPVMAAVSLLDPDNCVDTSKRPESLQRIFELLPRLVPKCLNEQQQIDDQWRKLPSLINKVDSSQAPDVFWNQILPKEDFSKLANFMLEILSLPNSNAECERKFSEINDIKTRKRNRLITNTIKGNILARQSILRNSANCIDYNPNEKMMKTFTDKIYKNEPLSDSDTDVD
;
A
#
# COMPACT_ATOMS: atom_id res chain seq x y z
N MET A 1 -9.34 2.33 3.42
CA MET A 1 -9.54 3.59 2.65
C MET A 1 -10.95 4.14 2.79
N ASN A 2 -11.97 3.28 2.84
CA ASN A 2 -13.36 3.69 3.12
C ASN A 2 -13.49 4.42 4.47
N ASP A 3 -12.79 3.96 5.50
CA ASP A 3 -12.81 4.62 6.83
C ASP A 3 -12.19 6.01 6.77
N LEU A 4 -11.01 6.14 6.15
CA LEU A 4 -10.37 7.44 5.94
C LEU A 4 -11.27 8.39 5.14
N TYR A 5 -11.93 7.91 4.09
CA TYR A 5 -12.86 8.72 3.31
C TYR A 5 -14.06 9.17 4.15
N ARG A 6 -14.61 8.28 4.99
CA ARG A 6 -15.68 8.59 5.95
C ARG A 6 -15.23 9.64 6.98
N GLU A 7 -14.04 9.50 7.55
CA GLU A 7 -13.47 10.48 8.49
C GLU A 7 -13.29 11.87 7.87
N LEU A 8 -12.80 11.93 6.63
CA LEU A 8 -12.68 13.21 5.92
C LEU A 8 -14.05 13.84 5.66
N LEU A 9 -15.06 13.04 5.31
CA LEU A 9 -16.43 13.54 5.12
C LEU A 9 -17.06 14.03 6.43
N THR A 10 -16.92 13.30 7.55
CA THR A 10 -17.49 13.71 8.85
C THR A 10 -16.96 15.07 9.33
N THR A 11 -15.79 15.47 8.83
CA THR A 11 -15.15 16.74 9.13
C THR A 11 -15.98 17.96 8.69
N TYR A 12 -16.63 17.88 7.52
CA TYR A 12 -17.33 19.04 6.91
C TYR A 12 -18.72 18.74 6.35
N VAL A 13 -19.13 17.48 6.21
CA VAL A 13 -20.46 17.06 5.75
C VAL A 13 -21.34 16.74 6.95
N LYS A 14 -22.63 17.10 6.88
CA LYS A 14 -23.62 16.83 7.92
C LYS A 14 -23.77 15.31 8.13
N PRO A 15 -23.86 14.81 9.38
CA PRO A 15 -23.94 13.37 9.66
C PRO A 15 -25.10 12.67 8.96
N GLU A 16 -26.23 13.38 8.80
CA GLU A 16 -27.47 12.91 8.15
C GLU A 16 -27.25 12.44 6.70
N HIS A 17 -26.27 13.03 6.01
CA HIS A 17 -25.96 12.71 4.61
C HIS A 17 -24.83 11.70 4.46
N ILE A 18 -24.20 11.25 5.56
CA ILE A 18 -23.14 10.23 5.53
C ILE A 18 -23.81 8.85 5.63
N THR A 19 -24.41 8.42 4.52
CA THR A 19 -25.06 7.12 4.39
C THR A 19 -24.05 5.97 4.43
N SER A 20 -24.55 4.74 4.48
CA SER A 20 -23.72 3.53 4.41
C SER A 20 -22.99 3.41 3.06
N ASN A 21 -23.54 3.97 1.97
CA ASN A 21 -22.95 3.93 0.64
C ASN A 21 -22.13 5.20 0.33
N LEU A 22 -20.85 5.18 0.70
CA LEU A 22 -19.95 6.33 0.59
C LEU A 22 -19.70 6.81 -0.86
N ASN A 23 -19.95 5.97 -1.86
CA ASN A 23 -19.71 6.31 -3.27
C ASN A 23 -20.69 7.31 -3.86
N GLU A 24 -21.92 7.33 -3.35
CA GLU A 24 -22.99 8.19 -3.86
C GLU A 24 -22.86 9.63 -3.34
N ILE A 25 -22.07 9.82 -2.27
CA ILE A 25 -21.88 11.11 -1.64
C ILE A 25 -20.98 11.97 -2.53
N ASP A 26 -21.54 13.03 -3.10
CA ASP A 26 -20.79 14.10 -3.75
C ASP A 26 -20.08 14.99 -2.70
N PRO A 27 -18.73 14.93 -2.59
CA PRO A 27 -17.98 15.75 -1.64
C PRO A 27 -18.02 17.25 -1.97
N THR A 28 -18.50 17.63 -3.16
CA THR A 28 -18.57 19.03 -3.60
C THR A 28 -19.94 19.68 -3.37
N ASN A 29 -20.95 18.92 -2.94
CA ASN A 29 -22.30 19.43 -2.78
C ASN A 29 -22.43 20.27 -1.49
N GLU A 30 -22.41 21.59 -1.67
CA GLU A 30 -22.49 22.57 -0.58
C GLU A 30 -23.74 22.45 0.30
N LYS A 31 -24.84 21.91 -0.23
CA LYS A 31 -26.09 21.72 0.52
C LYS A 31 -25.92 20.77 1.70
N HIS A 32 -24.97 19.83 1.60
CA HIS A 32 -24.70 18.83 2.62
C HIS A 32 -23.63 19.30 3.61
N PHE A 33 -23.06 20.49 3.43
CA PHE A 33 -21.99 20.98 4.31
C PHE A 33 -22.54 21.43 5.65
N LYS A 34 -21.76 21.18 6.69
CA LYS A 34 -21.93 21.80 8.00
C LYS A 34 -21.65 23.29 7.90
N ASN A 35 -22.20 24.06 8.84
CA ASN A 35 -21.75 25.44 9.02
C ASN A 35 -20.25 25.46 9.35
N LEU A 36 -19.55 26.56 9.01
CA LEU A 36 -18.11 26.69 9.28
C LEU A 36 -17.80 26.69 10.77
N GLU A 37 -18.77 27.03 11.61
CA GLU A 37 -18.65 27.00 13.07
C GLU A 37 -18.64 25.57 13.61
N ASP A 38 -19.47 24.70 13.05
CA ASP A 38 -19.63 23.29 13.46
C ASP A 38 -18.60 22.34 12.83
N ALA A 39 -17.82 22.81 11.86
CA ALA A 39 -16.81 22.03 11.17
C ALA A 39 -15.53 21.90 12.02
N TYR A 40 -15.06 20.67 12.21
CA TYR A 40 -13.90 20.37 13.07
C TYR A 40 -12.64 20.13 12.25
N PHE A 41 -11.75 21.11 12.13
CA PHE A 41 -10.51 20.96 11.32
C PHE A 41 -9.29 20.45 12.12
N GLY A 42 -9.52 19.78 13.25
CA GLY A 42 -8.46 19.24 14.11
C GLY A 42 -8.00 20.18 15.22
N LEU A 43 -7.38 19.58 16.24
CA LEU A 43 -6.94 20.27 17.46
C LEU A 43 -5.88 21.36 17.18
N GLY A 44 -4.98 21.14 16.23
CA GLY A 44 -3.94 22.10 15.87
C GLY A 44 -4.52 23.42 15.35
N VAL A 45 -5.51 23.33 14.45
CA VAL A 45 -6.21 24.50 13.90
C VAL A 45 -6.97 25.23 15.00
N GLN A 46 -7.66 24.50 15.88
CA GLN A 46 -8.35 25.11 17.03
C GLN A 46 -7.39 25.83 17.97
N ARG A 47 -6.26 25.23 18.32
CA ARG A 47 -5.23 25.88 19.16
C ARG A 47 -4.68 27.14 18.50
N GLN A 48 -4.44 27.11 17.19
CA GLN A 48 -3.97 28.29 16.45
C GLN A 48 -4.99 29.42 16.50
N ILE A 49 -6.28 29.12 16.32
CA ILE A 49 -7.38 30.09 16.39
C ILE A 49 -7.51 30.66 17.81
N SER A 50 -7.37 29.83 18.85
CA SER A 50 -7.49 30.25 20.25
C SER A 50 -6.27 31.02 20.78
N SER A 51 -5.06 30.70 20.31
CA SER A 51 -3.81 31.33 20.77
C SER A 51 -3.51 32.64 20.06
N SER A 52 -4.07 32.84 18.87
CA SER A 52 -3.86 34.03 18.06
C SER A 52 -5.08 34.94 18.20
N ASN A 53 -4.92 36.21 18.58
CA ASN A 53 -5.98 37.22 18.46
C ASN A 53 -6.24 37.54 16.97
N MET A 54 -6.70 36.56 16.20
CA MET A 54 -7.03 36.73 14.79
C MET A 54 -8.34 37.47 14.63
N LEU A 55 -8.39 38.33 13.61
CA LEU A 55 -9.64 38.94 13.18
C LEU A 55 -10.64 37.85 12.75
N PRO A 56 -11.95 38.02 13.04
CA PRO A 56 -12.98 37.04 12.66
C PRO A 56 -12.97 36.67 11.18
N GLU A 57 -12.71 37.65 10.30
CA GLU A 57 -12.61 37.44 8.84
C GLU A 57 -11.49 36.46 8.46
N LEU A 58 -10.34 36.54 9.14
CA LEU A 58 -9.19 35.67 8.87
C LEU A 58 -9.46 34.23 9.33
N VAL A 59 -10.24 34.07 10.41
CA VAL A 59 -10.66 32.76 10.92
C VAL A 59 -11.63 32.08 9.95
N ILE A 60 -12.57 32.84 9.37
CA ILE A 60 -13.49 32.33 8.35
C ILE A 60 -12.71 31.88 7.12
N ASP A 61 -11.83 32.73 6.60
CA ASP A 61 -11.01 32.40 5.42
C ASP A 61 -10.09 31.19 5.66
N LEU A 62 -9.48 31.07 6.85
CA LEU A 62 -8.70 29.89 7.22
C LEU A 62 -9.57 28.61 7.18
N LYS A 63 -10.74 28.64 7.82
CA LYS A 63 -11.68 27.50 7.86
C LYS A 63 -12.17 27.12 6.47
N GLU A 64 -12.46 28.09 5.61
CA GLU A 64 -12.81 27.84 4.21
C GLU A 64 -11.68 27.17 3.45
N ARG A 65 -10.43 27.63 3.64
CA ARG A 65 -9.25 27.01 3.01
C ARG A 65 -9.05 25.58 3.49
N CYS A 66 -9.20 25.31 4.79
CA CYS A 66 -9.18 23.95 5.33
C CYS A 66 -10.26 23.07 4.69
N ARG A 67 -11.50 23.56 4.59
CA ARG A 67 -12.59 22.84 3.92
C ARG A 67 -12.27 22.55 2.46
N LYS A 68 -11.83 23.55 1.69
CA LYS A 68 -11.46 23.40 0.27
C LYS A 68 -10.36 22.36 0.10
N PHE A 69 -9.37 22.34 0.99
CA PHE A 69 -8.30 21.34 1.00
C PHE A 69 -8.86 19.92 1.21
N ILE A 70 -9.73 19.72 2.21
CA ILE A 70 -10.34 18.41 2.48
C ILE A 70 -11.24 17.97 1.32
N ILE A 71 -12.04 18.87 0.73
CA ILE A 71 -12.85 18.57 -0.46
C ILE A 71 -11.97 18.09 -1.60
N LYS A 72 -10.85 18.77 -1.87
CA LYS A 72 -9.90 18.35 -2.91
C LYS A 72 -9.28 16.99 -2.60
N ALA A 73 -8.99 16.68 -1.34
CA ALA A 73 -8.53 15.35 -0.93
C ALA A 73 -9.61 14.28 -1.20
N CYS A 74 -10.87 14.51 -0.80
CA CYS A 74 -11.99 13.60 -1.07
C CYS A 74 -12.19 13.37 -2.58
N VAL A 75 -12.15 14.42 -3.41
CA VAL A 75 -12.23 14.30 -4.88
C VAL A 75 -11.04 13.50 -5.43
N GLY A 76 -9.83 13.74 -4.90
CA GLY A 76 -8.64 12.99 -5.27
C GLY A 76 -8.76 11.49 -4.96
N ILE A 77 -9.29 11.15 -3.79
CA ILE A 77 -9.57 9.76 -3.38
C ILE A 77 -10.58 9.13 -4.34
N ARG A 78 -11.74 9.78 -4.58
CA ARG A 78 -12.75 9.27 -5.52
C ARG A 78 -12.24 9.07 -6.95
N LYS A 79 -11.31 9.93 -7.40
CA LYS A 79 -10.72 9.81 -8.74
C LYS A 79 -9.76 8.63 -8.86
N ARG A 80 -9.01 8.32 -7.80
CA ARG A 80 -7.93 7.31 -7.82
C ARG A 80 -8.37 5.96 -7.26
N TYR A 81 -9.46 5.93 -6.48
CA TYR A 81 -9.89 4.75 -5.78
C TYR A 81 -11.40 4.54 -5.92
N SER A 82 -11.78 3.37 -6.44
CA SER A 82 -13.12 2.84 -6.47
C SER A 82 -13.49 2.35 -5.06
N LEU A 83 -14.37 3.04 -4.33
CA LEU A 83 -14.75 2.59 -2.97
C LEU A 83 -15.61 1.30 -3.00
N ASN A 84 -16.14 0.93 -4.18
CA ASN A 84 -16.87 -0.33 -4.44
C ASN A 84 -16.08 -1.26 -5.40
N ASP A 85 -14.75 -1.25 -5.31
CA ASP A 85 -13.97 -2.17 -6.14
C ASP A 85 -14.22 -3.64 -5.74
N PRO A 86 -14.72 -4.49 -6.65
CA PRO A 86 -15.03 -5.88 -6.33
C PRO A 86 -13.77 -6.70 -6.01
N VAL A 87 -12.61 -6.32 -6.56
CA VAL A 87 -11.32 -6.96 -6.27
C VAL A 87 -10.89 -6.63 -4.84
N MET A 88 -10.97 -5.35 -4.45
CA MET A 88 -10.62 -4.96 -3.08
C MET A 88 -11.52 -5.61 -2.04
N ALA A 89 -12.82 -5.70 -2.31
CA ALA A 89 -13.75 -6.42 -1.43
C ALA A 89 -13.40 -7.91 -1.32
N ALA A 90 -13.07 -8.57 -2.43
CA ALA A 90 -12.67 -9.97 -2.44
C ALA A 90 -11.33 -10.21 -1.73
N VAL A 91 -10.36 -9.31 -1.89
CA VAL A 91 -9.05 -9.40 -1.23
C VAL A 91 -9.15 -9.12 0.27
N SER A 92 -10.05 -8.25 0.73
CA SER A 92 -10.29 -8.06 2.17
C SER A 92 -10.78 -9.32 2.89
N LEU A 93 -11.40 -10.26 2.16
CA LEU A 93 -11.80 -11.56 2.70
C LEU A 93 -10.59 -12.51 2.88
N LEU A 94 -9.44 -12.18 2.30
CA LEU A 94 -8.18 -12.94 2.39
C LEU A 94 -7.31 -12.55 3.60
N ASP A 95 -7.83 -11.69 4.47
CA ASP A 95 -7.24 -11.40 5.77
C ASP A 95 -7.18 -12.69 6.61
N PRO A 96 -6.05 -13.04 7.25
CA PRO A 96 -5.92 -14.21 8.11
C PRO A 96 -7.09 -14.41 9.08
N ASP A 97 -7.57 -13.35 9.73
CA ASP A 97 -8.70 -13.44 10.66
C ASP A 97 -10.01 -13.87 9.97
N ASN A 98 -10.23 -13.39 8.74
CA ASN A 98 -11.41 -13.74 7.94
C ASN A 98 -11.29 -15.12 7.28
N CYS A 99 -10.07 -15.59 6.98
CA CYS A 99 -9.82 -16.90 6.38
C CYS A 99 -10.08 -18.06 7.35
N VAL A 100 -9.79 -17.82 8.61
CA VAL A 100 -9.89 -18.77 9.73
C VAL A 100 -11.34 -18.82 10.26
N ASP A 101 -12.07 -17.71 10.19
CA ASP A 101 -13.46 -17.61 10.63
C ASP A 101 -14.44 -18.23 9.61
N THR A 102 -15.01 -19.39 9.94
CA THR A 102 -16.00 -20.10 9.13
C THR A 102 -17.24 -19.26 8.81
N SER A 103 -17.56 -18.24 9.62
CA SER A 103 -18.75 -17.39 9.41
C SER A 103 -18.54 -16.28 8.38
N LYS A 104 -17.29 -15.84 8.16
CA LYS A 104 -16.93 -14.72 7.28
C LYS A 104 -16.33 -15.17 5.95
N ARG A 105 -15.75 -16.37 5.92
CA ARG A 105 -15.05 -16.86 4.73
C ARG A 105 -16.03 -17.24 3.61
N PRO A 106 -15.68 -17.02 2.34
CA PRO A 106 -16.41 -17.60 1.22
C PRO A 106 -16.25 -19.13 1.18
N GLU A 107 -17.31 -19.85 0.79
CA GLU A 107 -17.27 -21.31 0.62
C GLU A 107 -16.29 -21.76 -0.47
N SER A 108 -16.09 -20.92 -1.49
CA SER A 108 -15.20 -21.18 -2.62
C SER A 108 -14.45 -19.92 -3.04
N LEU A 109 -13.26 -20.12 -3.61
CA LEU A 109 -12.43 -19.09 -4.22
C LEU A 109 -12.85 -18.75 -5.66
N GLN A 110 -13.94 -19.34 -6.19
CA GLN A 110 -14.45 -19.08 -7.54
C GLN A 110 -14.56 -17.58 -7.87
N ARG A 111 -15.10 -16.77 -6.95
CA ARG A 111 -15.24 -15.32 -7.12
C ARG A 111 -13.89 -14.64 -7.37
N ILE A 112 -12.85 -15.07 -6.66
CA ILE A 112 -11.49 -14.55 -6.84
C ILE A 112 -10.91 -15.03 -8.17
N PHE A 113 -11.21 -16.27 -8.57
CA PHE A 113 -10.76 -16.79 -9.85
C PHE A 113 -11.34 -16.00 -11.05
N GLU A 114 -12.61 -15.60 -10.96
CA GLU A 114 -13.26 -14.75 -11.96
C GLU A 114 -12.68 -13.33 -12.01
N LEU A 115 -12.33 -12.77 -10.84
CA LEU A 115 -11.82 -11.40 -10.73
C LEU A 115 -10.34 -11.28 -11.12
N LEU A 116 -9.54 -12.32 -10.91
CA LEU A 116 -8.09 -12.33 -11.15
C LEU A 116 -7.65 -13.42 -12.14
N PRO A 117 -8.22 -13.50 -13.36
CA PRO A 117 -8.01 -14.63 -14.28
C PRO A 117 -6.54 -14.80 -14.72
N ARG A 118 -5.70 -13.77 -14.56
CA ARG A 118 -4.27 -13.82 -14.90
C ARG A 118 -3.42 -14.60 -13.90
N LEU A 119 -3.87 -14.70 -12.64
CA LEU A 119 -3.16 -15.43 -11.57
C LEU A 119 -3.68 -16.85 -11.41
N VAL A 120 -4.83 -17.15 -12.02
CA VAL A 120 -5.49 -18.43 -11.85
C VAL A 120 -4.85 -19.46 -12.79
N PRO A 121 -4.56 -20.67 -12.29
CA PRO A 121 -4.12 -21.77 -13.14
C PRO A 121 -5.14 -22.05 -14.24
N LYS A 122 -4.68 -22.29 -15.48
CA LYS A 122 -5.58 -22.55 -16.62
C LYS A 122 -6.31 -23.90 -16.52
N CYS A 123 -5.78 -24.83 -15.74
CA CYS A 123 -6.32 -26.18 -15.59
C CYS A 123 -7.36 -26.24 -14.46
N LEU A 124 -8.56 -26.76 -14.75
CA LEU A 124 -9.62 -26.91 -13.77
C LEU A 124 -9.19 -27.80 -12.58
N ASN A 125 -8.39 -28.84 -12.82
CA ASN A 125 -7.91 -29.72 -11.76
C ASN A 125 -7.03 -28.97 -10.74
N GLU A 126 -6.24 -28.00 -11.20
CA GLU A 126 -5.39 -27.19 -10.32
C GLU A 126 -6.22 -26.16 -9.55
N GLN A 127 -7.23 -25.57 -10.19
CA GLN A 127 -8.20 -24.70 -9.51
C GLN A 127 -8.96 -25.47 -8.41
N GLN A 128 -9.41 -26.69 -8.72
CA GLN A 128 -10.10 -27.54 -7.74
C GLN A 128 -9.20 -27.90 -6.56
N GLN A 129 -7.91 -28.19 -6.81
CA GLN A 129 -6.97 -28.45 -5.73
C GLN A 129 -6.79 -27.23 -4.82
N ILE A 130 -6.72 -26.02 -5.36
CA ILE A 130 -6.66 -24.79 -4.56
C ILE A 130 -7.95 -24.61 -3.75
N ASP A 131 -9.12 -24.82 -4.35
CA ASP A 131 -10.42 -24.71 -3.66
C ASP A 131 -10.59 -25.77 -2.55
N ASP A 132 -10.14 -27.00 -2.80
CA ASP A 132 -10.19 -28.08 -1.81
C ASP A 132 -9.27 -27.78 -0.61
N GLN A 133 -8.08 -27.25 -0.88
CA GLN A 133 -7.15 -26.81 0.18
C GLN A 133 -7.75 -25.65 0.97
N TRP A 134 -8.38 -24.68 0.28
CA TRP A 134 -9.11 -23.60 0.94
C TRP A 134 -10.18 -24.18 1.85
N ARG A 135 -11.01 -25.11 1.37
CA ARG A 135 -12.09 -25.72 2.18
C ARG A 135 -11.59 -26.41 3.44
N LYS A 136 -10.38 -27.00 3.40
CA LYS A 136 -9.73 -27.67 4.53
C LYS A 136 -9.03 -26.72 5.50
N LEU A 137 -8.80 -25.46 5.13
CA LEU A 137 -8.11 -24.46 5.95
C LEU A 137 -8.65 -24.33 7.40
N PRO A 138 -9.97 -24.39 7.67
CA PRO A 138 -10.52 -24.31 9.03
C PRO A 138 -10.06 -25.44 9.97
N SER A 139 -9.57 -26.57 9.43
CA SER A 139 -8.98 -27.61 10.26
C SER A 139 -7.64 -27.20 10.91
N LEU A 140 -7.02 -26.12 10.42
CA LEU A 140 -5.75 -25.59 10.91
C LEU A 140 -5.90 -24.44 11.92
N ILE A 141 -7.12 -24.02 12.25
CA ILE A 141 -7.43 -22.86 13.12
C ILE A 141 -6.66 -22.93 14.45
N ASN A 142 -6.51 -24.11 15.04
CA ASN A 142 -5.84 -24.29 16.34
C ASN A 142 -4.29 -24.32 16.26
N LYS A 143 -3.71 -24.24 15.06
CA LYS A 143 -2.27 -24.42 14.82
C LYS A 143 -1.58 -23.18 14.24
N VAL A 144 -2.31 -22.12 13.96
CA VAL A 144 -1.79 -20.91 13.32
C VAL A 144 -2.34 -19.68 14.03
N ASP A 145 -1.46 -18.73 14.29
CA ASP A 145 -1.80 -17.44 14.88
C ASP A 145 -2.33 -16.51 13.78
N SER A 146 -3.63 -16.17 13.84
CA SER A 146 -4.27 -15.30 12.84
C SER A 146 -3.98 -13.82 13.06
N SER A 147 -3.36 -13.43 14.20
CA SER A 147 -3.06 -12.04 14.51
C SER A 147 -1.89 -11.44 13.72
N GLN A 148 -1.23 -12.25 12.90
CA GLN A 148 -0.02 -11.88 12.17
C GLN A 148 -0.34 -11.26 10.80
N ALA A 149 0.64 -10.56 10.25
CA ALA A 149 0.50 -9.99 8.91
C ALA A 149 0.19 -11.10 7.87
N PRO A 150 -0.64 -10.81 6.84
CA PRO A 150 -1.09 -11.82 5.88
C PRO A 150 0.03 -12.60 5.20
N ASP A 151 1.13 -11.92 4.84
CA ASP A 151 2.30 -12.52 4.23
C ASP A 151 3.01 -13.52 5.16
N VAL A 152 3.15 -13.17 6.44
CA VAL A 152 3.74 -14.06 7.46
C VAL A 152 2.86 -15.28 7.69
N PHE A 153 1.54 -15.07 7.77
CA PHE A 153 0.55 -16.13 7.93
C PHE A 153 0.64 -17.18 6.81
N TRP A 154 0.59 -16.73 5.55
CA TRP A 154 0.65 -17.66 4.41
C TRP A 154 2.02 -18.33 4.27
N ASN A 155 3.11 -17.66 4.67
CA ASN A 155 4.44 -18.25 4.71
C ASN A 155 4.57 -19.37 5.77
N GLN A 156 3.83 -19.30 6.89
CA GLN A 156 3.78 -20.41 7.87
C GLN A 156 2.99 -21.62 7.39
N ILE A 157 2.06 -21.41 6.46
CA ILE A 157 1.24 -22.47 5.86
C ILE A 157 1.98 -23.15 4.69
N LEU A 158 2.83 -22.41 3.99
CA LEU A 158 3.63 -22.90 2.86
C LEU A 158 4.39 -24.23 3.10
N PRO A 159 5.07 -24.47 4.25
CA PRO A 159 5.78 -25.72 4.48
C PRO A 159 4.88 -26.94 4.72
N LYS A 160 3.55 -26.76 4.85
CA LYS A 160 2.60 -27.86 4.99
C LYS A 160 2.21 -28.35 3.59
N GLU A 161 2.66 -29.54 3.20
CA GLU A 161 2.44 -30.10 1.86
C GLU A 161 0.97 -30.05 1.42
N ASP A 162 0.06 -30.31 2.37
CA ASP A 162 -1.39 -30.27 2.18
C ASP A 162 -1.96 -28.91 1.73
N PHE A 163 -1.22 -27.80 1.93
CA PHE A 163 -1.68 -26.42 1.66
C PHE A 163 -0.71 -25.62 0.78
N SER A 164 0.33 -26.27 0.25
CA SER A 164 1.40 -25.64 -0.52
C SER A 164 0.92 -24.85 -1.74
N LYS A 165 -0.10 -25.34 -2.46
CA LYS A 165 -0.65 -24.68 -3.65
C LYS A 165 -1.49 -23.46 -3.30
N LEU A 166 -2.32 -23.57 -2.26
CA LEU A 166 -3.09 -22.46 -1.72
C LEU A 166 -2.17 -21.35 -1.20
N ALA A 167 -1.16 -21.69 -0.41
CA ALA A 167 -0.24 -20.72 0.16
C ALA A 167 0.52 -19.95 -0.93
N ASN A 168 1.03 -20.64 -1.97
CA ASN A 168 1.66 -19.98 -3.11
C ASN A 168 0.70 -19.05 -3.85
N PHE A 169 -0.52 -19.51 -4.14
CA PHE A 169 -1.53 -18.68 -4.80
C PHE A 169 -1.88 -17.42 -4.00
N MET A 170 -2.01 -17.53 -2.68
CA MET A 170 -2.27 -16.38 -1.80
C MET A 170 -1.08 -15.41 -1.75
N LEU A 171 0.16 -15.93 -1.69
CA LEU A 171 1.37 -15.11 -1.76
C LEU A 171 1.51 -14.40 -3.12
N GLU A 172 1.12 -15.04 -4.22
CA GLU A 172 1.06 -14.41 -5.55
C GLU A 172 0.05 -13.26 -5.58
N ILE A 173 -1.14 -13.43 -5.01
CA ILE A 173 -2.12 -12.34 -4.88
C ILE A 173 -1.56 -11.19 -4.02
N LEU A 174 -0.93 -11.50 -2.89
CA LEU A 174 -0.33 -10.50 -1.99
C LEU A 174 0.88 -9.78 -2.62
N SER A 175 1.55 -10.41 -3.59
CA SER A 175 2.68 -9.80 -4.32
C SER A 175 2.24 -8.76 -5.35
N LEU A 176 0.94 -8.64 -5.63
CA LEU A 176 0.44 -7.65 -6.57
C LEU A 176 0.65 -6.23 -6.03
N PRO A 177 1.31 -5.35 -6.80
CA PRO A 177 1.47 -3.96 -6.40
C PRO A 177 0.10 -3.27 -6.39
N ASN A 178 -0.36 -2.89 -5.19
CA ASN A 178 -1.65 -2.24 -4.99
C ASN A 178 -1.62 -0.72 -5.24
N SER A 179 -0.43 -0.11 -5.37
CA SER A 179 -0.28 1.32 -5.54
C SER A 179 1.05 1.70 -6.19
N ASN A 180 0.99 2.72 -7.05
CA ASN A 180 2.18 3.35 -7.62
C ASN A 180 2.99 4.14 -6.58
N ALA A 181 2.47 4.33 -5.35
CA ALA A 181 3.17 5.06 -4.30
C ALA A 181 4.52 4.43 -3.93
N GLU A 182 4.64 3.09 -3.97
CA GLU A 182 5.94 2.42 -3.75
C GLU A 182 6.93 2.76 -4.86
N CYS A 183 6.48 2.82 -6.12
CA CYS A 183 7.30 3.28 -7.24
C CYS A 183 7.70 4.76 -7.08
N GLU A 184 6.76 5.63 -6.66
CA GLU A 184 7.05 7.05 -6.40
C GLU A 184 8.06 7.25 -5.27
N ARG A 185 7.99 6.44 -4.20
CA ARG A 185 9.02 6.45 -3.15
C ARG A 185 10.39 6.07 -3.71
N LYS A 186 10.47 5.06 -4.59
CA LYS A 186 11.72 4.71 -5.28
C LYS A 186 12.21 5.80 -6.23
N PHE A 187 11.30 6.52 -6.91
CA PHE A 187 11.70 7.68 -7.70
C PHE A 187 12.21 8.84 -6.85
N SER A 188 11.65 9.05 -5.65
CA SER A 188 12.19 10.01 -4.70
C SER A 188 13.60 9.62 -4.24
N GLU A 189 13.82 8.35 -3.92
CA GLU A 189 15.17 7.84 -3.59
C GLU A 189 16.16 8.06 -4.76
N ILE A 190 15.72 7.86 -6.00
CA ILE A 190 16.53 8.13 -7.19
C ILE A 190 16.84 9.62 -7.30
N ASN A 191 15.89 10.51 -7.02
CA ASN A 191 16.12 11.96 -7.01
C ASN A 191 17.11 12.40 -5.93
N ASP A 192 17.11 11.74 -4.76
CA ASP A 192 18.11 12.01 -3.71
C ASP A 192 19.52 11.58 -4.15
N ILE A 193 19.63 10.48 -4.89
CA ILE A 193 20.89 10.01 -5.48
C ILE A 193 21.33 10.96 -6.62
N LYS A 194 20.39 11.34 -7.50
CA LYS A 194 20.59 12.28 -8.61
C LYS A 194 20.43 13.73 -8.13
N THR A 195 21.44 14.25 -7.43
CA THR A 195 21.45 15.68 -7.09
C THR A 195 21.68 16.56 -8.33
N ARG A 196 21.32 17.85 -8.26
CA ARG A 196 21.55 18.82 -9.37
C ARG A 196 23.01 18.88 -9.84
N LYS A 197 23.98 18.64 -8.95
CA LYS A 197 25.42 18.60 -9.28
C LYS A 197 25.90 17.21 -9.73
N ARG A 198 25.15 16.15 -9.44
CA ARG A 198 25.47 14.74 -9.71
C ARG A 198 24.30 14.06 -10.45
N ASN A 199 23.91 14.62 -11.59
CA ASN A 199 22.76 14.15 -12.38
C ASN A 199 23.14 13.10 -13.44
N ARG A 200 24.40 13.09 -13.89
CA ARG A 200 24.90 12.18 -14.95
C ARG A 200 25.49 10.89 -14.38
N LEU A 201 24.67 10.12 -13.67
CA LEU A 201 25.03 8.79 -13.21
C LEU A 201 24.50 7.74 -14.18
N ILE A 202 25.37 6.79 -14.55
CA ILE A 202 25.01 5.65 -15.39
C ILE A 202 23.99 4.78 -14.62
N THR A 203 23.05 4.18 -15.33
CA THR A 203 21.98 3.32 -14.77
C THR A 203 22.53 2.25 -13.82
N ASN A 204 23.63 1.61 -14.20
CA ASN A 204 24.31 0.62 -13.36
C ASN A 204 24.80 1.19 -12.02
N THR A 205 25.30 2.43 -12.01
CA THR A 205 25.73 3.11 -10.77
C THR A 205 24.54 3.43 -9.88
N ILE A 206 23.42 3.87 -10.45
CA ILE A 206 22.19 4.15 -9.69
C ILE A 206 21.63 2.86 -9.10
N LYS A 207 21.51 1.81 -9.91
CA LYS A 207 21.09 0.48 -9.49
C LYS A 207 21.97 -0.05 -8.36
N GLY A 208 23.29 0.06 -8.49
CA GLY A 208 24.24 -0.34 -7.46
C GLY A 208 24.04 0.41 -6.13
N ASN A 209 23.82 1.72 -6.18
CA ASN A 209 23.56 2.53 -4.97
C ASN A 209 22.25 2.13 -4.28
N ILE A 210 21.19 1.93 -5.05
CA ILE A 210 19.89 1.51 -4.50
C ILE A 210 20.02 0.12 -3.86
N LEU A 211 20.65 -0.84 -4.54
CA LEU A 211 20.85 -2.19 -4.03
C LEU A 211 21.74 -2.21 -2.78
N ALA A 212 22.82 -1.43 -2.75
CA ALA A 212 23.67 -1.32 -1.58
C ALA A 212 22.88 -0.78 -0.37
N ARG A 213 22.11 0.30 -0.55
CA ARG A 213 21.23 0.85 0.49
C ARG A 213 20.23 -0.19 1.00
N GLN A 214 19.57 -0.91 0.10
CA GLN A 214 18.63 -1.97 0.46
C GLN A 214 19.32 -3.13 1.21
N SER A 215 20.54 -3.51 0.82
CA SER A 215 21.28 -4.57 1.50
C SER A 215 21.70 -4.18 2.92
N ILE A 216 22.02 -2.91 3.15
CA ILE A 216 22.31 -2.38 4.48
C ILE A 216 21.05 -2.47 5.31
N LEU A 217 19.93 -1.90 4.83
CA LEU A 217 18.64 -1.91 5.54
C LEU A 217 18.13 -3.32 5.87
N ARG A 218 18.42 -4.33 5.03
CA ARG A 218 18.02 -5.72 5.29
C ARG A 218 18.89 -6.43 6.33
N ASN A 219 20.18 -6.09 6.40
CA ASN A 219 21.15 -6.79 7.26
C ASN A 219 21.41 -6.05 8.58
N SER A 220 21.18 -4.73 8.63
CA SER A 220 21.35 -3.89 9.80
C SER A 220 20.35 -2.73 9.77
N ALA A 221 19.95 -2.22 10.93
CA ALA A 221 19.04 -1.07 11.00
C ALA A 221 19.69 0.19 10.40
N ASN A 222 21.01 0.34 10.55
CA ASN A 222 21.78 1.52 10.12
C ASN A 222 23.12 1.16 9.47
N CYS A 223 23.71 2.15 8.79
CA CYS A 223 25.06 2.04 8.20
C CYS A 223 26.18 1.98 9.24
N ILE A 224 25.90 2.34 10.49
CA ILE A 224 26.86 2.32 11.60
C ILE A 224 27.08 0.89 12.09
N ASP A 225 26.01 0.11 12.17
CA ASP A 225 26.02 -1.26 12.69
C ASP A 225 26.24 -2.29 11.58
N TYR A 226 26.43 -1.83 10.34
CA TYR A 226 26.59 -2.71 9.18
C TYR A 226 27.99 -3.34 9.18
N ASN A 227 28.05 -4.65 9.42
CA ASN A 227 29.28 -5.42 9.28
C ASN A 227 29.30 -6.15 7.92
N PRO A 228 30.21 -5.80 6.99
CA PRO A 228 30.28 -6.45 5.69
C PRO A 228 30.66 -7.93 5.82
N ASN A 229 30.04 -8.77 5.00
CA ASN A 229 30.35 -10.19 4.99
C ASN A 229 31.74 -10.46 4.37
N GLU A 230 32.40 -11.55 4.74
CA GLU A 230 33.76 -11.88 4.28
C GLU A 230 33.85 -11.96 2.75
N LYS A 231 32.76 -12.42 2.10
CA LYS A 231 32.64 -12.44 0.63
C LYS A 231 32.68 -11.03 0.02
N MET A 232 32.06 -10.04 0.67
CA MET A 232 32.05 -8.65 0.20
C MET A 232 33.41 -7.99 0.35
N MET A 233 34.12 -8.31 1.44
CA MET A 233 35.50 -7.85 1.65
C MET A 233 36.46 -8.43 0.61
N LYS A 234 36.28 -9.68 0.20
CA LYS A 234 37.08 -10.31 -0.86
C LYS A 234 36.86 -9.68 -2.24
N THR A 235 35.68 -9.12 -2.51
CA THR A 235 35.41 -8.38 -3.77
C THR A 235 36.05 -7.00 -3.81
N PHE A 236 36.48 -6.43 -2.67
CA PHE A 236 37.28 -5.20 -2.61
C PHE A 236 38.73 -5.44 -3.06
N THR A 237 38.90 -5.74 -4.34
CA THR A 237 40.21 -5.86 -5.02
C THR A 237 40.28 -4.91 -6.21
N ASP A 238 41.48 -4.72 -6.78
CA ASP A 238 41.74 -3.85 -7.95
C ASP A 238 40.85 -4.14 -9.18
N LYS A 239 40.19 -5.31 -9.20
CA LYS A 239 39.19 -5.67 -10.21
C LYS A 239 37.97 -4.76 -10.22
N ILE A 240 37.65 -4.04 -9.13
CA ILE A 240 36.53 -3.08 -9.07
C ILE A 240 36.74 -1.91 -10.04
N TYR A 241 37.98 -1.52 -10.32
CA TYR A 241 38.30 -0.39 -11.20
C TYR A 241 38.51 -0.80 -12.66
N LYS A 242 38.32 -2.08 -13.00
CA LYS A 242 38.41 -2.53 -14.39
C LYS A 242 37.15 -2.08 -15.11
N ASN A 243 37.30 -1.08 -15.99
CA ASN A 243 36.21 -0.60 -16.83
C ASN A 243 35.74 -1.72 -17.76
N GLU A 244 34.56 -2.27 -17.51
CA GLU A 244 33.83 -3.06 -18.51
C GLU A 244 33.26 -2.10 -19.58
N PRO A 245 33.31 -2.45 -20.87
CA PRO A 245 32.72 -1.63 -21.92
C PRO A 245 31.20 -1.51 -21.69
N LEU A 246 30.69 -0.28 -21.70
CA LEU A 246 29.27 0.03 -21.57
C LEU A 246 28.51 -0.61 -22.73
N SER A 247 27.47 -1.39 -22.45
CA SER A 247 26.55 -1.87 -23.47
C SER A 247 25.68 -0.71 -23.99
N ASP A 248 25.46 -0.63 -25.30
CA ASP A 248 24.73 0.44 -26.02
C ASP A 248 23.27 0.68 -25.57
N SER A 249 22.75 -0.03 -24.57
CA SER A 249 21.44 0.24 -23.96
C SER A 249 21.46 1.35 -22.88
N ASP A 250 22.64 1.87 -22.53
CA ASP A 250 22.84 2.89 -21.48
C ASP A 250 22.95 4.33 -22.05
N THR A 251 22.82 4.52 -23.36
CA THR A 251 22.65 5.87 -23.93
C THR A 251 21.20 6.31 -23.79
N ASP A 252 20.96 7.24 -22.89
CA ASP A 252 19.74 8.05 -22.86
C ASP A 252 19.52 8.60 -24.29
N VAL A 253 18.49 8.10 -24.98
CA VAL A 253 17.97 8.73 -26.20
C VAL A 253 17.16 9.93 -25.75
N ASP A 254 17.57 11.11 -26.20
CA ASP A 254 16.96 12.42 -25.91
C ASP A 254 15.43 12.46 -26.09
#